data_AF-A0A3M2BJT0-F1
#
_entry.id   AF-A0A3M2BJT0-F1
#
_cell.length_a   1.000
_cell.length_b   1.000
_cell.length_c   1.000
_cell.angle_alpha   90.00
_cell.angle_beta   90.00
_cell.angle_gamma   90.00
#
_symmetry.space_group_name_H-M   'P 1'
#
loop_
_entity.id
_entity.type
_entity.pdbx_description
1 polymer ?
#
loop_
_entity_poly.entity_id
_entity_poly.type
_entity_poly.pdbx_seq_one_letter_code
_entity_poly.pdbx_strand_id
1 'polypeptide(L)'
;SETQEGGIRMTIPAFDEPRPLTEHILEFIDVMDRESLVNAKEYLEAILLATVNLFNICRNHNVDPSDFERGYWIVLMAYDMVKQRMGEKDEAQA
;
A
#
# COMPACT_ATOMS: atom_id res chain seq x y z
N SER A 1 29.01 7.05 -24.06
CA SER A 1 28.71 7.12 -22.62
C SER A 1 27.25 6.81 -22.46
N GLU A 2 26.89 5.53 -22.39
CA GLU A 2 25.51 5.09 -22.19
C GLU A 2 25.27 5.00 -20.68
N THR A 3 24.51 5.95 -20.13
CA THR A 3 23.97 5.87 -18.78
C THR A 3 22.84 4.85 -18.78
N GLN A 4 23.12 3.63 -18.32
CA GLN A 4 22.07 2.70 -17.88
C GLN A 4 21.45 3.26 -16.60
N GLU A 5 20.27 3.87 -16.72
CA GLU A 5 19.37 4.06 -15.59
C GLU A 5 18.96 2.68 -15.08
N GLY A 6 19.57 2.24 -13.99
CA GLY A 6 19.25 1.03 -13.25
C GLY A 6 17.92 1.13 -12.52
N GLY A 7 16.84 1.45 -13.24
CA GLY A 7 15.49 1.32 -12.72
C GLY A 7 15.19 -0.16 -12.53
N ILE A 8 15.09 -0.60 -11.27
CA ILE A 8 14.56 -1.93 -10.95
C ILE A 8 13.15 -1.98 -11.53
N ARG A 9 12.96 -2.74 -12.62
CA ARG A 9 11.62 -3.16 -13.04
C ARG A 9 11.08 -4.08 -11.96
N MET A 10 10.33 -3.53 -11.02
CA MET A 10 9.41 -4.35 -10.24
C MET A 10 8.27 -4.75 -11.17
N THR A 11 8.35 -5.96 -11.71
CA THR A 11 7.17 -6.67 -12.21
C THR A 11 6.32 -7.01 -10.99
N ILE A 12 5.28 -6.21 -10.75
CA ILE A 12 4.16 -6.63 -9.89
C ILE A 12 3.52 -7.81 -10.63
N PRO A 13 3.45 -9.02 -10.05
CA PRO A 13 2.80 -10.15 -10.70
C PRO A 13 1.39 -9.73 -11.13
N ALA A 14 1.03 -10.07 -12.36
CA ALA A 14 -0.32 -9.90 -12.83
C ALA A 14 -1.25 -10.73 -11.92
N PHE A 15 -2.35 -10.11 -11.49
CA PHE A 15 -3.41 -10.81 -10.75
C PHE A 15 -4.12 -11.73 -11.75
N ASP A 16 -3.54 -12.90 -12.02
CA ASP A 16 -3.97 -13.84 -13.07
C ASP A 16 -5.21 -14.68 -12.69
N GLU A 17 -5.77 -14.49 -11.49
CA GLU A 17 -6.97 -15.19 -10.99
C GLU A 17 -8.03 -14.20 -10.46
N PRO A 18 -9.34 -14.54 -10.51
CA PRO A 18 -10.42 -13.70 -9.97
C PRO A 18 -10.52 -13.77 -8.44
N ARG A 19 -9.38 -13.74 -7.74
CA ARG A 19 -9.36 -13.55 -6.29
C ARG A 19 -9.49 -12.07 -5.98
N PRO A 20 -10.38 -11.65 -5.06
CA PRO A 20 -10.46 -10.26 -4.62
C PRO A 20 -9.09 -9.74 -4.17
N LEU A 21 -8.73 -8.51 -4.57
CA LEU A 21 -7.47 -7.85 -4.17
C LEU A 21 -7.27 -7.87 -2.64
N THR A 22 -8.36 -7.78 -1.89
CA THR A 22 -8.39 -7.91 -0.43
C THR A 22 -7.79 -9.22 0.08
N GLU A 23 -8.08 -10.35 -0.57
CA GLU A 23 -7.59 -11.67 -0.15
C GLU A 23 -6.08 -11.78 -0.38
N HIS A 24 -5.59 -11.28 -1.52
CA HIS A 24 -4.15 -11.23 -1.80
C HIS A 24 -3.37 -10.38 -0.79
N ILE A 25 -3.93 -9.23 -0.40
CA ILE A 25 -3.31 -8.36 0.60
C ILE A 25 -3.26 -9.07 1.96
N LEU A 26 -4.35 -9.73 2.36
CA LEU A 26 -4.41 -10.49 3.62
C LEU A 26 -3.40 -11.64 3.64
N GLU A 27 -3.31 -12.46 2.60
CA GLU A 27 -2.33 -13.56 2.53
C GLU A 27 -0.89 -13.08 2.77
N PHE A 28 -0.54 -11.91 2.21
CA PHE A 28 0.78 -11.33 2.38
C PHE A 28 1.01 -10.78 3.80
N ILE A 29 0.00 -10.13 4.38
CA ILE A 29 0.04 -9.59 5.75
C ILE A 29 0.12 -10.72 6.79
N ASP A 30 -0.54 -11.84 6.54
CA ASP A 30 -0.63 -12.97 7.47
C ASP A 30 0.73 -13.59 7.78
N VAL A 31 1.58 -13.71 6.75
CA VAL A 31 2.91 -14.29 6.85
C VAL A 31 3.96 -13.32 7.40
N MET A 32 3.66 -12.02 7.52
CA MET A 32 4.59 -11.04 8.07
C MET A 32 4.80 -11.25 9.56
N ASP A 33 6.04 -11.11 10.03
CA ASP A 33 6.32 -10.98 11.45
C ASP A 33 5.93 -9.59 11.97
N ARG A 34 6.01 -9.41 13.30
CA ARG A 34 5.56 -8.18 13.95
C ARG A 34 6.37 -6.96 13.55
N GLU A 35 7.68 -7.11 13.31
CA GLU A 35 8.57 -6.03 12.88
C GLU A 35 8.25 -5.59 11.44
N SER A 36 8.05 -6.55 10.54
CA SER A 36 7.63 -6.31 9.16
C SER A 36 6.30 -5.58 9.09
N LEU A 37 5.35 -5.90 9.97
CA LEU A 37 4.08 -5.17 10.07
C LEU A 37 4.25 -3.71 10.53
N VAL A 38 5.18 -3.42 11.46
CA VAL A 38 5.50 -2.03 11.85
C VAL A 38 6.01 -1.27 10.63
N ASN A 39 6.99 -1.83 9.94
CA ASN A 39 7.61 -1.18 8.79
C ASN A 39 6.57 -0.96 7.68
N ALA A 40 5.75 -1.98 7.37
CA ALA A 40 4.67 -1.86 6.40
C ALA A 40 3.68 -0.76 6.77
N LYS A 41 3.31 -0.66 8.06
CA LYS A 41 2.43 0.40 8.56
C LYS A 41 3.04 1.79 8.32
N GLU A 42 4.31 2.00 8.66
CA GLU A 42 5.00 3.29 8.48
C GLU A 42 5.08 3.69 7.00
N TYR A 43 5.40 2.75 6.10
CA TYR A 43 5.39 3.01 4.66
C TYR A 43 4.00 3.37 4.14
N LEU A 44 2.95 2.65 4.59
CA LEU A 44 1.58 2.94 4.20
C LEU A 44 1.11 4.31 4.72
N GLU A 45 1.50 4.72 5.93
CA GLU A 45 1.24 6.07 6.46
C GLU A 45 1.89 7.16 5.59
N ALA A 46 3.14 6.95 5.18
CA ALA A 46 3.84 7.87 4.30
C ALA A 46 3.17 7.98 2.91
N ILE A 47 2.75 6.84 2.33
CA ILE A 47 2.06 6.81 1.04
C ILE A 47 0.69 7.49 1.14
N LEU A 48 -0.07 7.24 2.21
CA LEU A 48 -1.35 7.92 2.45
C LEU A 48 -1.18 9.43 2.49
N LEU A 49 -0.22 9.93 3.26
CA LEU A 49 0.08 11.36 3.34
C LEU A 49 0.47 11.95 1.97
N ALA A 50 1.34 11.28 1.23
CA ALA A 50 1.74 11.70 -0.11
C ALA A 50 0.54 11.75 -1.08
N THR A 51 -0.33 10.75 -1.02
CA THR A 51 -1.51 10.64 -1.87
C THR A 51 -2.50 11.77 -1.56
N VAL A 52 -2.75 12.07 -0.28
CA VAL A 52 -3.59 13.21 0.14
C VAL A 52 -3.02 14.54 -0.38
N ASN A 53 -1.70 14.71 -0.31
CA ASN A 53 -1.05 15.92 -0.84
C ASN A 53 -1.21 16.04 -2.36
N LEU A 54 -1.07 14.94 -3.11
CA LEU A 54 -1.31 14.92 -4.55
C LEU A 54 -2.76 15.24 -4.90
N PHE A 55 -3.73 14.72 -4.13
CA PHE A 55 -5.15 15.08 -4.26
C PHE A 55 -5.38 16.58 -4.11
N ASN A 56 -4.79 17.18 -3.08
CA ASN A 56 -4.88 18.63 -2.84
C ASN A 56 -4.28 19.43 -4.00
N ILE A 57 -3.15 18.99 -4.55
CA ILE A 57 -2.52 19.61 -5.73
C ILE A 57 -3.45 19.49 -6.95
N CYS A 58 -3.95 18.29 -7.26
CA CYS A 58 -4.84 18.09 -8.40
C CYS A 58 -6.07 19.00 -8.31
N ARG A 59 -6.70 19.06 -7.13
CA ARG A 59 -7.84 19.94 -6.87
C ARG A 59 -7.50 21.41 -7.09
N ASN A 60 -6.35 21.88 -6.61
CA ASN A 60 -5.93 23.27 -6.77
C ASN A 60 -5.60 23.63 -8.22
N HIS A 61 -5.25 22.64 -9.04
CA HIS A 61 -4.91 22.80 -10.46
C HIS A 61 -6.04 22.38 -11.41
N ASN A 62 -7.25 22.10 -10.92
CA ASN A 62 -8.40 21.59 -11.70
C ASN A 62 -8.07 20.33 -12.54
N VAL A 63 -7.18 19.48 -12.03
CA VAL A 63 -6.88 18.17 -12.61
C VAL A 63 -7.81 17.14 -12.00
N ASP A 64 -8.42 16.28 -12.82
CA ASP A 64 -9.26 15.17 -12.35
C ASP A 64 -8.42 14.16 -11.55
N PRO A 65 -8.75 13.92 -10.26
CA PRO A 65 -7.98 13.00 -9.43
C PRO A 65 -8.52 11.55 -9.47
N SER A 66 -9.47 11.22 -10.34
CA SER A 66 -10.14 9.90 -10.38
C SER A 66 -9.16 8.71 -10.50
N ASP A 67 -8.11 8.84 -11.29
CA ASP A 67 -7.05 7.82 -11.42
C ASP A 67 -6.27 7.61 -10.10
N PHE A 68 -6.13 8.66 -9.27
CA PHE A 68 -5.50 8.58 -7.95
C PHE A 68 -6.42 8.02 -6.87
N GLU A 69 -7.73 8.18 -7.02
CA GLU A 69 -8.73 7.74 -6.06
C GLU A 69 -8.69 6.24 -5.85
N ARG A 70 -8.57 5.48 -6.94
CA ARG A 70 -8.44 4.02 -6.84
C ARG A 70 -7.18 3.61 -6.10
N GLY A 71 -6.05 4.26 -6.36
CA GLY A 71 -4.78 4.02 -5.64
C GLY A 71 -4.90 4.34 -4.15
N TYR A 72 -5.52 5.48 -3.81
CA TYR A 72 -5.79 5.88 -2.42
C TYR A 72 -6.58 4.82 -1.65
N TRP A 73 -7.68 4.31 -2.23
CA TRP A 73 -8.52 3.31 -1.58
C TRP A 73 -7.78 1.98 -1.33
N ILE A 74 -6.93 1.55 -2.25
CA ILE A 74 -6.12 0.34 -2.08
C ILE A 74 -5.13 0.51 -0.92
N VAL A 75 -4.45 1.66 -0.84
CA VAL A 75 -3.48 1.95 0.22
C VAL A 75 -4.18 2.05 1.58
N LEU A 76 -5.34 2.73 1.65
CA LEU A 76 -6.10 2.86 2.88
C LEU A 76 -6.57 1.50 3.41
N MET A 77 -7.08 0.65 2.51
CA MET A 77 -7.49 -0.72 2.85
C MET A 77 -6.31 -1.55 3.38
N ALA A 78 -5.15 -1.51 2.69
CA ALA A 78 -3.96 -2.21 3.14
C ALA A 78 -3.48 -1.69 4.52
N TYR A 79 -3.54 -0.39 4.76
CA TYR A 79 -3.19 0.23 6.04
C TYR A 79 -4.06 -0.29 7.18
N ASP A 80 -5.38 -0.29 6.99
CA ASP A 80 -6.32 -0.76 8.01
C ASP A 80 -6.12 -2.26 8.31
N MET A 81 -5.90 -3.08 7.28
CA MET A 81 -5.60 -4.51 7.45
C MET A 81 -4.29 -4.75 8.21
N VAL A 82 -3.22 -4.01 7.90
CA VAL A 82 -1.94 -4.10 8.63
C VAL A 82 -2.15 -3.74 10.10
N LYS A 83 -2.86 -2.63 10.37
CA LYS A 83 -3.13 -2.18 11.74
C LYS A 83 -3.94 -3.20 12.54
N GLN A 84 -4.95 -3.80 11.93
CA GLN A 84 -5.73 -4.85 12.57
C GLN A 84 -4.84 -6.06 12.91
N ARG A 85 -4.03 -6.54 11.95
CA ARG A 85 -3.17 -7.70 12.19
C ARG A 85 -2.09 -7.43 13.25
N MET A 86 -1.58 -6.20 13.34
CA MET A 86 -0.68 -5.81 14.43
C MET A 86 -1.34 -6.00 15.81
N GLY A 87 -2.59 -5.55 15.98
CA GLY A 87 -3.34 -5.72 17.23
C GLY A 87 -3.55 -7.19 17.58
N GLU A 88 -3.93 -8.02 16.60
CA GLU A 88 -4.09 -9.47 16.79
C GLU A 88 -2.78 -10.16 17.22
N LYS A 89 -1.63 -9.75 16.67
CA LYS A 89 -0.32 -10.29 17.06
C LYS A 89 0.16 -9.78 18.42
N ASP A 90 -0.19 -8.55 18.79
CA ASP A 90 0.09 -8.00 20.13
C ASP A 90 -0.70 -8.76 21.21
N GLU A 91 -1.96 -9.09 20.95
CA GLU A 91 -2.81 -9.88 21.86
C GLU A 91 -2.33 -11.33 22.03
N ALA A 92 -1.83 -11.96 20.96
CA ALA A 92 -1.34 -13.35 21.02
C ALA A 92 0.01 -13.50 21.75
N GLN A 93 0.75 -12.40 21.95
CA GLN A 93 2.05 -12.38 22.65
C GLN A 93 1.95 -11.98 24.13
N ALA A 94 0.79 -11.51 24.60
CA ALA A 94 0.51 -11.12 25.98
C ALA A 94 -0.02 -12.30 26.82
#